data_AF-A0A553KXN0-F1
#
_entry.id   AF-A0A553KXN0-F1
#
_cell.length_a   1.000
_cell.length_b   1.000
_cell.length_c   1.000
_cell.angle_alpha   90.00
_cell.angle_beta   90.00
_cell.angle_gamma   90.00
#
_symmetry.space_group_name_H-M   'P 1'
#
loop_
_entity.id
_entity.type
_entity.pdbx_description
1 polymer ?
#
loop_
_entity_poly.entity_id
_entity_poly.type
_entity_poly.pdbx_seq_one_letter_code
_entity_poly.pdbx_strand_id
1 'polypeptide(L)'
;MSTMDDSLHYNESLILSELERRFYLYLIGGDYEKLFYTFDAGQGNNDLDDEQLNMSRIRLEVEVSQQDRLQKARENYADPEYKGILDYMLKSRINNKLEKQDDLFASCPELRDLQPILKSFGEHQEFDQALLKDINQIPWLSAQIKRFSQNPEYQNLLGLKSKGDTNEILSKLGYQLFVWLLPRFISEVLHAKMHPSLRDLVGRLRQYGRFTSGAIAKLVVRANIQQKDKWMIYMLAGISVVPLFLIINMVNAEINSLIAQQKEALLQEEHVDKNKLDVLDNYVFSSDAMREFLCLEEILKPHILEDLGFEHFDPMPYLLGYADQDSPLANVFFQARAYALYRQLFKTGRIHPHETAIFLRKHKIDKTLLHQLNEFDLTSIATHINLFQSMLAFHQKG
;
A
#
# COMPACT_ATOMS: atom_id res chain seq x y z
N MET A 1 30.65 25.44 -17.37
CA MET A 1 30.19 25.34 -15.97
C MET A 1 28.77 24.74 -15.83
N SER A 2 28.08 24.27 -16.89
CA SER A 2 26.76 23.60 -16.73
C SER A 2 26.78 22.07 -16.74
N THR A 3 27.92 21.43 -17.05
CA THR A 3 27.97 19.96 -17.22
C THR A 3 28.08 19.16 -15.90
N MET A 4 28.51 19.78 -14.80
CA MET A 4 28.60 19.10 -13.50
C MET A 4 27.26 19.06 -12.76
N ASP A 5 26.44 20.12 -12.83
CA ASP A 5 25.11 20.17 -12.21
C ASP A 5 24.15 19.16 -12.87
N ASP A 6 24.19 19.07 -14.20
CA ASP A 6 23.38 18.10 -14.95
C ASP A 6 23.76 16.65 -14.62
N SER A 7 25.04 16.37 -14.36
CA SER A 7 25.52 15.02 -14.00
C SER A 7 25.09 14.59 -12.58
N LEU A 8 25.04 15.54 -11.64
CA LEU A 8 24.58 15.30 -10.27
C LEU A 8 23.06 15.04 -10.25
N HIS A 9 22.28 15.87 -10.95
CA HIS A 9 20.83 15.68 -11.06
C HIS A 9 20.43 14.41 -11.82
N TYR A 10 21.22 14.00 -12.82
CA TYR A 10 21.04 12.73 -13.51
C TYR A 10 21.22 11.54 -12.56
N ASN A 11 22.29 11.55 -11.75
CA ASN A 11 22.54 10.51 -10.76
C ASN A 11 21.48 10.47 -9.66
N GLU A 12 20.99 11.63 -9.20
CA GLU A 12 19.88 11.71 -8.25
C GLU A 12 18.60 11.08 -8.82
N SER A 13 18.22 11.45 -10.04
CA SER A 13 16.99 10.97 -10.67
C SER A 13 17.02 9.45 -10.91
N LEU A 14 18.18 8.92 -11.30
CA LEU A 14 18.41 7.48 -11.44
C LEU A 14 18.26 6.75 -10.10
N ILE A 15 18.84 7.30 -9.01
CA ILE A 15 18.72 6.72 -7.67
C ILE A 15 17.26 6.69 -7.22
N LEU A 16 16.51 7.79 -7.40
CA LEU A 16 15.09 7.84 -7.01
C LEU A 16 14.26 6.79 -7.75
N SER A 17 14.45 6.68 -9.07
CA SER A 17 13.75 5.68 -9.89
C SER A 17 14.10 4.25 -9.48
N GLU A 18 15.37 3.96 -9.16
CA GLU A 18 15.76 2.63 -8.70
C GLU A 18 15.21 2.31 -7.30
N LEU A 19 15.11 3.29 -6.40
CA LEU A 19 14.49 3.08 -5.09
C LEU A 19 12.99 2.79 -5.18
N GLU A 20 12.27 3.48 -6.07
CA GLU A 20 10.87 3.17 -6.37
C GLU A 20 10.72 1.77 -6.96
N ARG A 21 11.60 1.39 -7.90
CA ARG A 21 11.66 0.03 -8.43
C ARG A 21 11.87 -1.00 -7.33
N ARG A 22 12.85 -0.80 -6.44
CA ARG A 22 13.10 -1.68 -5.29
C ARG A 22 11.93 -1.75 -4.33
N PHE A 23 11.16 -0.67 -4.18
CA PHE A 23 9.93 -0.66 -3.39
C PHE A 23 8.85 -1.58 -3.99
N TYR A 24 8.59 -1.53 -5.31
CA TYR A 24 7.66 -2.48 -5.94
C TYR A 24 8.12 -3.93 -5.79
N LEU A 25 9.41 -4.20 -5.98
CA LEU A 25 9.97 -5.54 -5.77
C LEU A 25 9.83 -6.01 -4.32
N TYR A 26 10.01 -5.10 -3.35
CA TYR A 26 9.74 -5.38 -1.95
C TYR A 26 8.26 -5.73 -1.70
N LEU A 27 7.32 -4.97 -2.27
CA LEU A 27 5.89 -5.25 -2.11
C LEU A 27 5.53 -6.65 -2.63
N ILE A 28 6.06 -7.03 -3.79
CA ILE A 28 5.82 -8.34 -4.41
C ILE A 28 6.42 -9.46 -3.57
N GLY A 29 7.67 -9.30 -3.15
CA GLY A 29 8.43 -10.30 -2.40
C GLY A 29 8.65 -11.62 -3.15
N GLY A 30 8.67 -12.74 -2.43
CA GLY A 30 8.94 -14.06 -3.01
C GLY A 30 10.40 -14.18 -3.47
N ASP A 31 10.64 -14.62 -4.71
CA ASP A 31 12.01 -14.75 -5.24
C ASP A 31 12.73 -13.41 -5.37
N TYR A 32 12.00 -12.30 -5.40
CA TYR A 32 12.59 -10.96 -5.32
C TYR A 32 13.15 -10.64 -3.94
N GLU A 33 12.78 -11.36 -2.88
CA GLU A 33 13.38 -11.16 -1.58
C GLU A 33 14.83 -11.63 -1.54
N LYS A 34 15.12 -12.75 -2.21
CA LYS A 34 16.45 -13.38 -2.27
C LYS A 34 17.49 -12.51 -2.98
N LEU A 35 17.05 -11.75 -3.99
CA LEU A 35 17.90 -10.80 -4.73
C LEU A 35 18.55 -9.71 -3.88
N PHE A 36 18.08 -9.51 -2.64
CA PHE A 36 18.57 -8.44 -1.76
C PHE A 36 19.08 -8.94 -0.40
N TYR A 37 19.16 -10.26 -0.17
CA TYR A 37 19.69 -10.83 1.07
C TYR A 37 21.00 -11.59 0.85
N THR A 38 22.12 -10.94 1.16
CA THR A 38 23.29 -11.56 1.80
C THR A 38 24.01 -10.49 2.61
N PHE A 39 23.53 -10.26 3.84
CA PHE A 39 24.38 -9.73 4.91
C PHE A 39 24.53 -10.85 5.94
N ASP A 40 25.45 -11.78 5.68
CA ASP A 40 26.04 -12.53 6.79
C ASP A 40 26.94 -11.55 7.53
N ALA A 41 26.56 -11.19 8.75
CA ALA A 41 27.44 -10.53 9.70
C ALA A 41 28.52 -11.56 10.10
N GLY A 42 29.53 -11.72 9.24
CA GLY A 42 30.73 -12.47 9.55
C GLY A 42 31.41 -11.84 10.76
N GLN A 43 31.47 -12.59 11.86
CA GLN A 43 32.39 -12.28 12.95
C GLN A 43 33.82 -12.31 12.39
N GLY A 44 34.46 -11.15 12.28
CA GLY A 44 35.84 -11.07 11.85
C GLY A 44 36.35 -9.63 11.82
N ASN A 45 37.15 -9.27 12.81
CA ASN A 45 37.98 -8.07 12.76
C ASN A 45 38.96 -8.18 11.57
N ASN A 46 38.90 -7.26 10.62
CA ASN A 46 40.05 -6.48 10.13
C ASN A 46 39.63 -5.51 9.02
N ASP A 47 40.07 -4.26 9.20
CA ASP A 47 39.75 -3.10 8.41
C ASP A 47 40.42 -3.10 7.01
N LEU A 48 39.68 -2.54 6.04
CA LEU A 48 40.10 -1.91 4.77
C LEU A 48 40.38 -2.77 3.52
N ASP A 49 40.64 -4.08 3.61
CA ASP A 49 40.78 -4.94 2.40
C ASP A 49 39.48 -5.69 2.00
N ASP A 50 38.48 -5.71 2.89
CA ASP A 50 37.22 -6.42 2.67
C ASP A 50 36.20 -5.66 1.82
N GLU A 51 36.37 -4.36 1.56
CA GLU A 51 35.40 -3.61 0.74
C GLU A 51 35.46 -4.00 -0.75
N GLN A 52 36.64 -4.32 -1.29
CA GLN A 52 36.75 -4.81 -2.68
C GLN A 52 36.39 -6.30 -2.82
N LEU A 53 36.61 -7.11 -1.79
CA LEU A 53 36.22 -8.53 -1.76
C LEU A 53 34.72 -8.74 -1.44
N ASN A 54 34.09 -7.85 -0.66
CA ASN A 54 32.62 -7.85 -0.49
C ASN A 54 31.88 -7.26 -1.70
N MET A 55 32.48 -6.31 -2.43
CA MET A 55 31.92 -5.84 -3.71
C MET A 55 31.93 -6.93 -4.81
N SER A 56 32.79 -7.95 -4.69
CA SER A 56 32.82 -9.09 -5.62
C SER A 56 31.86 -10.22 -5.23
N ARG A 57 31.35 -10.28 -3.99
CA ARG A 57 30.29 -11.21 -3.56
C ARG A 57 28.87 -10.67 -3.74
N ILE A 58 28.71 -9.35 -3.86
CA ILE A 58 27.45 -8.68 -4.25
C ILE A 58 27.16 -8.88 -5.76
N ARG A 59 28.15 -9.33 -6.53
CA ARG A 59 27.93 -9.81 -7.89
C ARG A 59 27.33 -11.22 -7.85
N LEU A 60 26.04 -11.27 -8.22
CA LEU A 60 25.40 -12.34 -9.01
C LEU A 60 24.61 -13.46 -8.27
N GLU A 61 23.48 -13.09 -7.66
CA GLU A 61 22.20 -13.81 -7.92
C GLU A 61 21.41 -13.17 -9.07
N VAL A 62 22.00 -12.15 -9.72
CA VAL A 62 21.53 -11.58 -10.99
C VAL A 62 21.80 -12.52 -12.17
N GLU A 63 22.65 -13.56 -12.02
CA GLU A 63 22.98 -14.55 -13.06
C GLU A 63 22.15 -15.84 -13.01
N VAL A 64 21.18 -15.97 -12.10
CA VAL A 64 20.11 -16.95 -12.34
C VAL A 64 19.23 -16.31 -13.40
N SER A 65 19.33 -16.80 -14.63
CA SER A 65 18.53 -16.30 -15.75
C SER A 65 17.05 -16.30 -15.34
N GLN A 66 16.25 -15.38 -15.90
CA GLN A 66 14.79 -15.41 -15.67
C GLN A 66 14.21 -16.81 -15.92
N GLN A 67 14.78 -17.54 -16.89
CA GLN A 67 14.40 -18.91 -17.22
C GLN A 67 14.67 -19.89 -16.07
N ASP A 68 15.83 -19.81 -15.42
CA ASP A 68 16.18 -20.70 -14.30
C ASP A 68 15.32 -20.43 -13.05
N ARG A 69 14.87 -19.18 -12.84
CA ARG A 69 13.93 -18.84 -11.75
C ARG A 69 12.54 -19.39 -12.04
N LEU A 70 12.06 -19.18 -13.26
CA LEU A 70 10.78 -19.73 -13.72
C LEU A 70 10.79 -21.26 -13.66
N GLN A 71 11.92 -21.89 -13.97
CA GLN A 71 12.07 -23.33 -13.90
C GLN A 71 12.07 -23.85 -12.44
N LYS A 72 12.85 -23.24 -11.54
CA LYS A 72 12.83 -23.62 -10.10
C LYS A 72 11.48 -23.36 -9.42
N ALA A 73 10.79 -22.28 -9.79
CA ALA A 73 9.44 -21.99 -9.26
C ALA A 73 8.40 -23.00 -9.77
N ARG A 74 8.58 -23.53 -10.98
CA ARG A 74 7.74 -24.57 -11.58
C ARG A 74 8.01 -25.95 -10.99
N GLU A 75 9.26 -26.29 -10.69
CA GLU A 75 9.68 -27.60 -10.16
C GLU A 75 9.11 -27.94 -8.77
N ASN A 76 8.62 -26.94 -8.02
CA ASN A 76 8.04 -27.14 -6.68
C ASN A 76 6.57 -27.59 -6.70
N TYR A 77 5.95 -27.72 -7.87
CA TYR A 77 4.54 -28.12 -8.02
C TYR A 77 4.40 -29.57 -8.45
N ALA A 78 3.33 -30.23 -8.00
CA ALA A 78 3.02 -31.60 -8.39
C ALA A 78 2.78 -31.75 -9.91
N ASP A 79 2.28 -30.71 -10.58
CA ASP A 79 2.17 -30.61 -12.03
C ASP A 79 2.65 -29.21 -12.52
N PRO A 80 3.94 -29.08 -12.88
CA PRO A 80 4.53 -27.83 -13.34
C PRO A 80 3.94 -27.30 -14.65
N GLU A 81 3.51 -28.19 -15.55
CA GLU A 81 2.94 -27.82 -16.85
C GLU A 81 1.55 -27.22 -16.66
N TYR A 82 0.72 -27.87 -15.85
CA TYR A 82 -0.61 -27.36 -15.52
C TYR A 82 -0.53 -26.01 -14.81
N LYS A 83 0.44 -25.83 -13.88
CA LYS A 83 0.72 -24.51 -13.28
C LYS A 83 1.06 -23.46 -14.33
N GLY A 84 1.88 -23.80 -15.31
CA GLY A 84 2.23 -22.90 -16.43
C GLY A 84 1.02 -22.49 -17.26
N ILE A 85 0.10 -23.43 -17.52
CA ILE A 85 -1.16 -23.15 -18.23
C ILE A 85 -2.03 -22.17 -17.42
N LEU A 86 -2.18 -22.39 -16.10
CA LEU A 86 -2.95 -21.50 -15.23
C LEU A 86 -2.39 -20.07 -15.23
N ASP A 87 -1.06 -19.91 -15.16
CA ASP A 87 -0.41 -18.60 -15.21
C ASP A 87 -0.66 -17.87 -16.53
N TYR A 88 -0.57 -18.60 -17.65
CA TYR A 88 -0.88 -18.05 -18.96
C TYR A 88 -2.35 -17.62 -19.07
N MET A 89 -3.29 -18.47 -18.61
CA MET A 89 -4.72 -18.17 -18.62
C MET A 89 -5.04 -16.93 -17.78
N LEU A 90 -4.48 -16.82 -16.57
CA LEU A 90 -4.67 -15.66 -15.70
C LEU A 90 -4.12 -14.39 -16.34
N LYS A 91 -2.88 -14.43 -16.84
CA LYS A 91 -2.27 -13.28 -17.50
C LYS A 91 -3.11 -12.80 -18.69
N SER A 92 -3.58 -13.73 -19.52
CA SER A 92 -4.45 -13.41 -20.66
C SER A 92 -5.79 -12.83 -20.21
N ARG A 93 -6.46 -13.40 -19.20
CA ARG A 93 -7.73 -12.88 -18.66
C ARG A 93 -7.59 -11.47 -18.12
N ILE A 94 -6.52 -11.20 -17.35
CA ILE A 94 -6.26 -9.88 -16.76
C ILE A 94 -5.95 -8.86 -17.87
N ASN A 95 -5.07 -9.19 -18.82
CA ASN A 95 -4.77 -8.30 -19.95
C ASN A 95 -6.03 -7.97 -20.77
N ASN A 96 -6.88 -8.96 -21.06
CA ASN A 96 -8.13 -8.73 -21.78
C ASN A 96 -9.06 -7.75 -21.05
N LYS A 97 -9.11 -7.80 -19.70
CA LYS A 97 -9.89 -6.85 -18.90
C LYS A 97 -9.34 -5.44 -18.99
N LEU A 98 -8.01 -5.30 -18.88
CA LEU A 98 -7.32 -4.01 -18.97
C LEU A 98 -7.46 -3.40 -20.37
N GLU A 99 -7.33 -4.19 -21.43
CA GLU A 99 -7.46 -3.73 -22.82
C GLU A 99 -8.87 -3.27 -23.17
N LYS A 100 -9.89 -3.97 -22.65
CA LYS A 100 -11.30 -3.61 -22.88
C LYS A 100 -11.76 -2.38 -22.12
N GLN A 101 -10.89 -1.82 -21.26
CA GLN A 101 -11.27 -0.81 -20.27
C GLN A 101 -12.49 -1.28 -19.46
N ASP A 102 -12.54 -2.58 -19.15
CA ASP A 102 -13.58 -3.11 -18.28
C ASP A 102 -13.54 -2.31 -16.97
N ASP A 103 -14.72 -2.01 -16.44
CA ASP A 103 -14.91 -1.25 -15.21
C ASP A 103 -14.03 -1.81 -14.09
N LEU A 104 -12.92 -1.13 -13.79
CA LEU A 104 -11.91 -1.57 -12.81
C LEU A 104 -12.54 -1.78 -11.43
N PHE A 105 -13.59 -1.02 -11.13
CA PHE A 105 -14.35 -1.11 -9.88
C PHE A 105 -15.29 -2.31 -9.84
N ALA A 106 -15.59 -2.96 -10.97
CA ALA A 106 -16.36 -4.21 -10.97
C ALA A 106 -15.63 -5.32 -10.19
N SER A 107 -14.30 -5.25 -10.11
CA SER A 107 -13.49 -6.18 -9.32
C SER A 107 -13.32 -5.75 -7.85
N CYS A 108 -13.82 -4.58 -7.47
CA CYS A 108 -13.75 -4.04 -6.10
C CYS A 108 -15.03 -3.26 -5.75
N PRO A 109 -16.15 -3.97 -5.51
CA PRO A 109 -17.43 -3.34 -5.19
C PRO A 109 -17.35 -2.46 -3.93
N GLU A 110 -16.47 -2.79 -2.97
CA GLU A 110 -16.29 -1.99 -1.76
C GLU A 110 -15.84 -0.56 -2.06
N LEU A 111 -15.00 -0.34 -3.07
CA LEU A 111 -14.60 1.02 -3.46
C LEU A 111 -15.76 1.76 -4.12
N ARG A 112 -16.59 1.06 -4.91
CA ARG A 112 -17.80 1.64 -5.53
C ARG A 112 -18.82 2.05 -4.48
N ASP A 113 -19.05 1.20 -3.48
CA ASP A 113 -19.96 1.51 -2.37
C ASP A 113 -19.57 2.81 -1.66
N LEU A 114 -18.27 3.13 -1.60
CA LEU A 114 -17.77 4.36 -0.97
C LEU A 114 -17.85 5.61 -1.85
N GLN A 115 -18.13 5.50 -3.16
CA GLN A 115 -18.17 6.67 -4.05
C GLN A 115 -19.05 7.82 -3.53
N PRO A 116 -20.28 7.60 -3.01
CA PRO A 116 -21.10 8.69 -2.46
C PRO A 116 -20.42 9.43 -1.31
N ILE A 117 -19.69 8.71 -0.45
CA ILE A 117 -18.95 9.27 0.69
C ILE A 117 -17.69 10.02 0.22
N LEU A 118 -17.02 9.51 -0.82
CA LEU A 118 -15.80 10.10 -1.37
C LEU A 118 -16.07 11.34 -2.23
N LYS A 119 -17.23 11.41 -2.91
CA LYS A 119 -17.65 12.58 -3.69
C LYS A 119 -17.78 13.83 -2.82
N SER A 120 -18.46 13.72 -1.68
CA SER A 120 -18.63 14.81 -0.70
C SER A 120 -17.43 14.99 0.24
N PHE A 121 -16.33 14.26 0.01
CA PHE A 121 -15.13 14.40 0.82
C PHE A 121 -14.56 15.82 0.72
N GLY A 122 -14.38 16.46 1.88
CA GLY A 122 -13.90 17.86 1.96
C GLY A 122 -15.03 18.89 2.04
N GLU A 123 -16.28 18.50 1.77
CA GLU A 123 -17.46 19.37 1.90
C GLU A 123 -17.86 19.55 3.37
N HIS A 124 -17.94 18.43 4.09
CA HIS A 124 -18.48 18.38 5.45
C HIS A 124 -17.38 18.48 6.52
N GLN A 125 -17.74 19.01 7.69
CA GLN A 125 -16.92 18.91 8.91
C GLN A 125 -17.57 18.02 10.00
N GLU A 126 -18.85 17.69 9.81
CA GLU A 126 -19.68 16.90 10.70
C GLU A 126 -20.54 15.93 9.89
N PHE A 127 -21.15 14.95 10.55
CA PHE A 127 -22.10 14.06 9.90
C PHE A 127 -23.45 14.76 9.69
N ASP A 128 -23.91 14.82 8.45
CA ASP A 128 -25.30 15.17 8.16
C ASP A 128 -26.17 13.91 7.96
N GLN A 129 -27.48 14.13 7.80
CA GLN A 129 -28.44 13.03 7.64
C GLN A 129 -28.28 12.29 6.30
N ALA A 130 -27.80 12.96 5.24
CA ALA A 130 -27.61 12.34 3.95
C ALA A 130 -26.42 11.38 3.99
N LEU A 131 -25.29 11.83 4.53
CA LEU A 131 -24.09 11.03 4.70
C LEU A 131 -24.32 9.84 5.66
N LEU A 132 -25.04 10.04 6.77
CA LEU A 132 -25.40 8.93 7.67
C LEU A 132 -26.28 7.89 6.96
N LYS A 133 -27.21 8.34 6.12
CA LYS A 133 -28.03 7.43 5.32
C LYS A 133 -27.16 6.63 4.35
N ASP A 134 -26.23 7.27 3.65
CA ASP A 134 -25.33 6.61 2.71
C ASP A 134 -24.43 5.59 3.43
N ILE A 135 -23.84 5.94 4.58
CA ILE A 135 -23.04 5.00 5.38
C ILE A 135 -23.85 3.78 5.83
N ASN A 136 -25.10 3.99 6.26
CA ASN A 136 -25.97 2.89 6.71
C ASN A 136 -26.47 2.00 5.57
N GLN A 137 -26.42 2.47 4.32
CA GLN A 137 -26.71 1.65 3.14
C GLN A 137 -25.58 0.68 2.79
N ILE A 138 -24.38 0.85 3.37
CA ILE A 138 -23.20 0.02 3.08
C ILE A 138 -23.02 -1.01 4.22
N PRO A 139 -23.43 -2.28 4.04
CA PRO A 139 -23.51 -3.24 5.14
C PRO A 139 -22.13 -3.62 5.70
N TRP A 140 -21.14 -3.76 4.83
CA TRP A 140 -19.79 -4.12 5.25
C TRP A 140 -19.13 -3.00 6.07
N LEU A 141 -19.39 -1.74 5.73
CA LEU A 141 -18.83 -0.58 6.44
C LEU A 141 -19.44 -0.48 7.83
N SER A 142 -20.76 -0.61 7.93
CA SER A 142 -21.47 -0.70 9.22
C SER A 142 -20.93 -1.83 10.11
N ALA A 143 -20.66 -2.99 9.53
CA ALA A 143 -20.05 -4.11 10.26
C ALA A 143 -18.62 -3.80 10.75
N GLN A 144 -17.80 -3.12 9.95
CA GLN A 144 -16.45 -2.71 10.36
C GLN A 144 -16.48 -1.66 11.47
N ILE A 145 -17.38 -0.66 11.40
CA ILE A 145 -17.55 0.35 12.44
C ILE A 145 -17.93 -0.31 13.78
N LYS A 146 -18.87 -1.27 13.76
CA LYS A 146 -19.27 -2.04 14.95
C LYS A 146 -18.14 -2.92 15.47
N ARG A 147 -17.37 -3.56 14.60
CA ARG A 147 -16.20 -4.36 15.00
C ARG A 147 -15.12 -3.48 15.63
N PHE A 148 -14.91 -2.27 15.10
CA PHE A 148 -13.96 -1.31 15.63
C PHE A 148 -14.36 -0.89 17.06
N SER A 149 -15.63 -0.57 17.31
CA SER A 149 -16.10 -0.21 18.65
C SER A 149 -16.06 -1.36 19.67
N GLN A 150 -15.94 -2.61 19.22
CA GLN A 150 -15.81 -3.78 20.10
C GLN A 150 -14.38 -4.02 20.59
N ASN A 151 -13.37 -3.36 20.02
CA ASN A 151 -12.00 -3.51 20.47
C ASN A 151 -11.79 -2.84 21.84
N PRO A 152 -11.33 -3.57 22.88
CA PRO A 152 -11.14 -3.02 24.22
C PRO A 152 -10.19 -1.81 24.28
N GLU A 153 -9.14 -1.82 23.47
CA GLU A 153 -8.18 -0.71 23.40
C GLU A 153 -8.86 0.57 22.90
N TYR A 154 -9.66 0.48 21.85
CA TYR A 154 -10.36 1.63 21.27
C TYR A 154 -11.53 2.09 22.14
N GLN A 155 -12.20 1.17 22.85
CA GLN A 155 -13.19 1.52 23.87
C GLN A 155 -12.57 2.41 24.94
N ASN A 156 -11.39 2.05 25.43
CA ASN A 156 -10.69 2.84 26.45
C ASN A 156 -10.23 4.20 25.93
N LEU A 157 -9.68 4.25 24.71
CA LEU A 157 -9.14 5.49 24.13
C LEU A 157 -10.20 6.50 23.69
N LEU A 158 -11.36 6.02 23.22
CA LEU A 158 -12.40 6.84 22.60
C LEU A 158 -13.71 6.87 23.40
N GLY A 159 -13.78 6.17 24.52
CA GLY A 159 -15.01 6.06 25.34
C GLY A 159 -16.17 5.39 24.60
N LEU A 160 -15.87 4.44 23.71
CA LEU A 160 -16.88 3.72 22.92
C LEU A 160 -17.57 2.63 23.75
N LYS A 161 -18.84 2.38 23.46
CA LYS A 161 -19.59 1.24 24.02
C LYS A 161 -19.54 0.05 23.07
N SER A 162 -19.47 -1.16 23.62
CA SER A 162 -19.36 -2.41 22.84
C SER A 162 -20.60 -2.78 22.01
N LYS A 163 -21.77 -2.19 22.31
CA LYS A 163 -23.07 -2.50 21.67
C LYS A 163 -23.84 -1.25 21.21
N GLY A 164 -23.13 -0.25 20.68
CA GLY A 164 -23.76 0.92 20.06
C GLY A 164 -24.32 0.61 18.66
N ASP A 165 -25.36 1.34 18.27
CA ASP A 165 -25.75 1.41 16.85
C ASP A 165 -24.70 2.20 16.04
N THR A 166 -24.64 1.99 14.72
CA THR A 166 -23.65 2.64 13.83
C THR A 166 -23.67 4.15 14.02
N ASN A 167 -24.85 4.77 14.10
CA ASN A 167 -24.99 6.21 14.25
C ASN A 167 -24.48 6.73 15.61
N GLU A 168 -24.70 5.99 16.71
CA GLU A 168 -24.16 6.35 18.04
C GLU A 168 -22.63 6.29 18.02
N ILE A 169 -22.07 5.26 17.38
CA ILE A 169 -20.62 5.09 17.25
C ILE A 169 -20.03 6.23 16.41
N LEU A 170 -20.61 6.53 15.24
CA LEU A 170 -20.14 7.60 14.36
C LEU A 170 -20.20 8.97 15.06
N SER A 171 -21.28 9.26 15.79
CA SER A 171 -21.39 10.49 16.57
C SER A 171 -20.27 10.61 17.61
N LYS A 172 -19.88 9.50 18.27
CA LYS A 172 -18.76 9.48 19.22
C LYS A 172 -17.39 9.60 18.57
N LEU A 173 -17.18 8.99 17.40
CA LEU A 173 -15.94 9.11 16.65
C LEU A 173 -15.75 10.53 16.11
N GLY A 174 -16.83 11.16 15.65
CA GLY A 174 -16.79 12.38 14.86
C GLY A 174 -16.39 12.12 13.41
N TYR A 175 -16.81 13.01 12.51
CA TYR A 175 -16.62 12.85 11.06
C TYR A 175 -15.14 12.76 10.68
N GLN A 176 -14.31 13.63 11.23
CA GLN A 176 -12.87 13.70 10.92
C GLN A 176 -12.14 12.39 11.24
N LEU A 177 -12.39 11.79 12.42
CA LEU A 177 -11.77 10.51 12.79
C LEU A 177 -12.35 9.35 11.96
N PHE A 178 -13.64 9.38 11.64
CA PHE A 178 -14.24 8.38 10.75
C PHE A 178 -13.56 8.38 9.37
N VAL A 179 -13.39 9.55 8.77
CA VAL A 179 -12.68 9.74 7.51
C VAL A 179 -11.25 9.19 7.61
N TRP A 180 -10.55 9.42 8.72
CA TRP A 180 -9.23 8.83 8.97
C TRP A 180 -9.25 7.30 9.03
N LEU A 181 -10.31 6.72 9.58
CA LEU A 181 -10.44 5.27 9.71
C LEU A 181 -10.94 4.59 8.42
N LEU A 182 -11.52 5.35 7.48
CA LEU A 182 -12.13 4.79 6.27
C LEU A 182 -11.16 3.96 5.40
N PRO A 183 -9.93 4.43 5.08
CA PRO A 183 -8.95 3.62 4.34
C PRO A 183 -8.60 2.30 5.03
N ARG A 184 -8.61 2.30 6.37
CA ARG A 184 -8.35 1.10 7.15
C ARG A 184 -9.50 0.12 7.03
N PHE A 185 -10.75 0.57 7.19
CA PHE A 185 -11.91 -0.30 7.13
C PHE A 185 -12.00 -1.02 5.79
N ILE A 186 -11.84 -0.28 4.68
CA ILE A 186 -11.84 -0.89 3.36
C ILE A 186 -10.68 -1.88 3.21
N SER A 187 -9.48 -1.49 3.66
CA SER A 187 -8.31 -2.36 3.57
C SER A 187 -8.44 -3.66 4.37
N GLU A 188 -9.11 -3.63 5.53
CA GLU A 188 -9.39 -4.82 6.33
C GLU A 188 -10.36 -5.78 5.65
N VAL A 189 -11.40 -5.23 4.99
CA VAL A 189 -12.36 -6.03 4.22
C VAL A 189 -11.69 -6.68 3.02
N LEU A 190 -10.92 -5.90 2.24
CA LEU A 190 -10.22 -6.40 1.05
C LEU A 190 -9.19 -7.48 1.43
N HIS A 191 -8.41 -7.26 2.50
CA HIS A 191 -7.44 -8.24 2.97
C HIS A 191 -8.10 -9.57 3.41
N ALA A 192 -9.29 -9.52 4.03
CA ALA A 192 -10.00 -10.73 4.48
C ALA A 192 -10.46 -11.62 3.31
N LYS A 193 -10.73 -11.03 2.14
CA LYS A 193 -11.15 -11.73 0.92
C LYS A 193 -10.00 -12.11 0.00
N MET A 194 -8.77 -11.79 0.40
CA MET A 194 -7.60 -11.94 -0.44
C MET A 194 -7.13 -13.40 -0.48
N HIS A 195 -6.87 -13.89 -1.69
CA HIS A 195 -6.26 -15.19 -1.96
C HIS A 195 -4.93 -15.31 -1.19
N PRO A 196 -4.62 -16.47 -0.57
CA PRO A 196 -3.42 -16.63 0.27
C PRO A 196 -2.12 -16.14 -0.38
N SER A 197 -1.93 -16.42 -1.68
CA SER A 197 -0.73 -15.99 -2.43
C SER A 197 -0.52 -14.47 -2.54
N LEU A 198 -1.56 -13.67 -2.27
CA LEU A 198 -1.52 -12.20 -2.35
C LEU A 198 -1.51 -11.52 -0.98
N ARG A 199 -1.72 -12.27 0.12
CA ARG A 199 -1.89 -11.70 1.46
C ARG A 199 -0.67 -10.95 1.95
N ASP A 200 0.53 -11.48 1.72
CA ASP A 200 1.77 -10.84 2.17
C ASP A 200 2.05 -9.53 1.43
N LEU A 201 1.83 -9.51 0.11
CA LEU A 201 1.91 -8.29 -0.69
C LEU A 201 0.96 -7.22 -0.16
N VAL A 202 -0.30 -7.58 0.07
CA VAL A 202 -1.29 -6.66 0.63
C VAL A 202 -0.91 -6.24 2.05
N GLY A 203 -0.39 -7.15 2.87
CA GLY A 203 0.12 -6.85 4.21
C GLY A 203 1.20 -5.76 4.21
N ARG A 204 2.17 -5.87 3.29
CA ARG A 204 3.21 -4.86 3.08
C ARG A 204 2.65 -3.52 2.59
N LEU A 205 1.73 -3.54 1.63
CA LEU A 205 1.07 -2.33 1.13
C LEU A 205 0.28 -1.61 2.24
N ARG A 206 -0.42 -2.38 3.09
CA ARG A 206 -1.12 -1.86 4.27
C ARG A 206 -0.17 -1.22 5.26
N GLN A 207 0.98 -1.85 5.49
CA GLN A 207 2.00 -1.32 6.37
C GLN A 207 2.59 -0.01 5.82
N TYR A 208 2.85 0.06 4.51
CA TYR A 208 3.24 1.32 3.85
C TYR A 208 2.19 2.42 4.08
N GLY A 209 0.91 2.14 3.82
CA GLY A 209 -0.17 3.10 4.07
C GLY A 209 -0.22 3.57 5.53
N ARG A 210 -0.02 2.68 6.50
CA ARG A 210 0.05 3.04 7.93
C ARG A 210 1.22 3.95 8.24
N PHE A 211 2.42 3.65 7.75
CA PHE A 211 3.58 4.52 7.95
C PHE A 211 3.34 5.92 7.35
N THR A 212 2.77 6.00 6.15
CA THR A 212 2.44 7.27 5.49
C THR A 212 1.44 8.07 6.33
N SER A 213 0.33 7.44 6.74
CA SER A 213 -0.68 8.04 7.60
C SER A 213 -0.15 8.51 8.96
N GLY A 214 0.66 7.69 9.63
CA GLY A 214 1.24 8.02 10.93
C GLY A 214 2.25 9.16 10.83
N ALA A 215 3.08 9.16 9.77
CA ALA A 215 4.00 10.26 9.50
C ALA A 215 3.24 11.56 9.22
N ILE A 216 2.16 11.54 8.43
CA ILE A 216 1.28 12.71 8.24
C ILE A 216 0.75 13.21 9.58
N ALA A 217 0.17 12.33 10.40
CA ALA A 217 -0.39 12.72 11.68
C ALA A 217 0.65 13.38 12.61
N LYS A 218 1.92 12.95 12.52
CA LYS A 218 3.02 13.55 13.29
C LYS A 218 3.46 14.91 12.73
N LEU A 219 3.62 15.00 11.41
CA LEU A 219 4.14 16.19 10.72
C LEU A 219 3.12 17.34 10.73
N VAL A 220 1.84 17.02 10.54
CA VAL A 220 0.76 18.01 10.41
C VAL A 220 0.49 18.78 11.71
N VAL A 221 0.81 18.20 12.88
CA VAL A 221 0.68 18.88 14.19
C VAL A 221 1.52 20.17 14.24
N ARG A 222 2.67 20.18 13.56
CA ARG A 222 3.64 21.29 13.60
C ARG A 222 3.62 22.14 12.33
N ALA A 223 2.95 21.69 11.29
CA ALA A 223 2.88 22.39 10.04
C ALA A 223 1.90 23.56 10.13
N ASN A 224 2.23 24.68 9.46
CA ASN A 224 1.35 25.84 9.33
C ASN A 224 0.28 25.59 8.26
N ILE A 225 -0.65 24.67 8.55
CA ILE A 225 -1.73 24.22 7.66
C ILE A 225 -3.07 24.57 8.31
N GLN A 226 -4.07 25.00 7.52
CA GLN A 226 -5.41 25.27 8.06
C GLN A 226 -6.05 23.99 8.59
N GLN A 227 -6.84 24.11 9.66
CA GLN A 227 -7.39 22.94 10.37
C GLN A 227 -8.19 22.00 9.46
N LYS A 228 -8.96 22.55 8.53
CA LYS A 228 -9.74 21.76 7.56
C LYS A 228 -8.83 20.88 6.68
N ASP A 229 -7.67 21.39 6.30
CA ASP A 229 -6.76 20.70 5.38
C ASP A 229 -5.94 19.61 6.11
N LYS A 230 -5.80 19.70 7.45
CA LYS A 230 -5.01 18.75 8.25
C LYS A 230 -5.59 17.33 8.28
N TRP A 231 -6.91 17.20 8.30
CA TRP A 231 -7.51 15.86 8.27
C TRP A 231 -7.67 15.34 6.83
N MET A 232 -7.75 16.23 5.84
CA MET A 232 -7.81 15.86 4.43
C MET A 232 -6.52 15.17 3.96
N ILE A 233 -5.35 15.67 4.39
CA ILE A 233 -4.06 15.05 4.05
C ILE A 233 -3.89 13.63 4.59
N TYR A 234 -4.59 13.26 5.67
CA TYR A 234 -4.54 11.89 6.14
C TYR A 234 -5.27 10.94 5.19
N MET A 235 -6.40 11.37 4.62
CA MET A 235 -7.12 10.59 3.63
C MET A 235 -6.30 10.41 2.35
N LEU A 236 -5.51 11.42 1.95
CA LEU A 236 -4.56 11.29 0.84
C LEU A 236 -3.61 10.10 1.00
N ALA A 237 -3.19 9.77 2.23
CA ALA A 237 -2.37 8.57 2.48
C ALA A 237 -3.13 7.29 2.07
N GLY A 238 -4.41 7.21 2.41
CA GLY A 238 -5.30 6.13 2.03
C GLY A 238 -5.54 6.07 0.53
N ILE A 239 -5.86 7.21 -0.09
CA ILE A 239 -6.09 7.31 -1.55
C ILE A 239 -4.82 6.92 -2.31
N SER A 240 -3.64 7.26 -1.79
CA SER A 240 -2.36 6.97 -2.47
C SER A 240 -2.06 5.49 -2.70
N VAL A 241 -2.72 4.59 -1.96
CA VAL A 241 -2.57 3.13 -2.14
C VAL A 241 -3.73 2.49 -2.91
N VAL A 242 -4.81 3.23 -3.16
CA VAL A 242 -6.02 2.71 -3.84
C VAL A 242 -5.71 2.14 -5.23
N PRO A 243 -4.92 2.80 -6.10
CA PRO A 243 -4.59 2.24 -7.41
C PRO A 243 -3.95 0.86 -7.35
N LEU A 244 -2.98 0.68 -6.46
CA LEU A 244 -2.34 -0.62 -6.24
C LEU A 244 -3.34 -1.65 -5.70
N PHE A 245 -4.18 -1.26 -4.73
CA PHE A 245 -5.24 -2.13 -4.23
C PHE A 245 -6.20 -2.59 -5.32
N LEU A 246 -6.60 -1.72 -6.24
CA LEU A 246 -7.50 -2.07 -7.34
C LEU A 246 -6.86 -3.09 -8.28
N ILE A 247 -5.60 -2.89 -8.67
CA ILE A 247 -4.84 -3.85 -9.49
C ILE A 247 -4.77 -5.20 -8.78
N ILE A 248 -4.40 -5.22 -7.49
CA ILE A 248 -4.29 -6.46 -6.73
C ILE A 248 -5.65 -7.16 -6.59
N ASN A 249 -6.75 -6.41 -6.38
CA ASN A 249 -8.09 -6.99 -6.29
C ASN A 249 -8.59 -7.56 -7.61
N MET A 250 -8.27 -6.92 -8.74
CA MET A 250 -8.53 -7.47 -10.06
C MET A 250 -7.82 -8.81 -10.25
N VAL A 251 -6.52 -8.87 -9.92
CA VAL A 251 -5.76 -10.13 -9.95
C VAL A 251 -6.39 -11.18 -9.00
N ASN A 252 -6.75 -10.78 -7.78
CA ASN A 252 -7.41 -11.65 -6.80
C ASN A 252 -8.72 -12.24 -7.32
N ALA A 253 -9.58 -11.42 -7.93
CA ALA A 253 -10.85 -11.86 -8.49
C ALA A 253 -10.64 -12.90 -9.60
N GLU A 254 -9.67 -12.68 -10.49
CA GLU A 254 -9.35 -13.63 -11.55
C GLU A 254 -8.75 -14.94 -11.03
N ILE A 255 -7.87 -14.88 -10.03
CA ILE A 255 -7.33 -16.08 -9.37
C ILE A 255 -8.47 -16.91 -8.78
N ASN A 256 -9.30 -16.30 -7.93
CA ASN A 256 -10.37 -17.01 -7.25
C ASN A 256 -11.39 -17.60 -8.25
N SER A 257 -11.74 -16.83 -9.30
CA SER A 257 -12.64 -17.27 -10.35
C SER A 257 -12.08 -18.44 -11.16
N LEU A 258 -10.84 -18.35 -11.65
CA LEU A 258 -10.23 -19.42 -12.43
C LEU A 258 -10.03 -20.69 -11.59
N ILE A 259 -9.50 -20.56 -10.37
CA ILE A 259 -9.27 -21.72 -9.49
C ILE A 259 -10.60 -22.42 -9.19
N ALA A 260 -11.65 -21.66 -8.85
CA ALA A 260 -12.97 -22.25 -8.60
C ALA A 260 -13.50 -23.00 -9.83
N GLN A 261 -13.43 -22.39 -11.01
CA GLN A 261 -13.85 -23.03 -12.28
C GLN A 261 -13.07 -24.31 -12.58
N GLN A 262 -11.75 -24.28 -12.40
CA GLN A 262 -10.88 -25.42 -12.67
C GLN A 262 -11.10 -26.55 -11.66
N LYS A 263 -11.27 -26.22 -10.37
CA LYS A 263 -11.60 -27.22 -9.33
C LYS A 263 -12.95 -27.87 -9.62
N GLU A 264 -13.97 -27.08 -9.95
CA GLU A 264 -15.30 -27.61 -10.27
C GLU A 264 -15.23 -28.56 -11.48
N ALA A 265 -14.53 -28.17 -12.55
CA ALA A 265 -14.35 -29.00 -13.73
C ALA A 265 -13.63 -30.32 -13.41
N LEU A 266 -12.51 -30.28 -12.67
CA LEU A 266 -11.75 -31.47 -12.27
C LEU A 266 -12.56 -32.42 -11.40
N LEU A 267 -13.41 -31.91 -10.50
CA LEU A 267 -14.25 -32.73 -9.63
C LEU A 267 -15.41 -33.43 -10.38
N GLN A 268 -15.73 -32.99 -11.60
CA GLN A 268 -16.72 -33.62 -12.47
C GLN A 268 -16.12 -34.74 -13.34
N GLU A 269 -14.80 -34.88 -13.40
CA GLU A 269 -14.13 -35.93 -14.16
C GLU A 269 -14.25 -37.30 -13.47
N GLU A 270 -14.39 -38.38 -14.24
CA GLU A 270 -14.46 -39.76 -13.71
C GLU A 270 -13.20 -40.17 -12.92
N HIS A 271 -12.05 -39.59 -13.30
CA HIS A 271 -10.77 -39.80 -12.65
C HIS A 271 -10.12 -38.46 -12.31
N VAL A 272 -10.34 -38.01 -11.07
CA VAL A 272 -9.76 -36.76 -10.58
C VAL A 272 -8.23 -36.86 -10.53
N ASP A 273 -7.56 -36.00 -11.30
CA ASP A 273 -6.12 -35.84 -11.27
C ASP A 273 -5.68 -35.14 -9.96
N LYS A 274 -5.11 -35.94 -9.05
CA LYS A 274 -4.66 -35.46 -7.73
C LYS A 274 -3.54 -34.43 -7.83
N ASN A 275 -2.69 -34.50 -8.84
CA ASN A 275 -1.57 -33.56 -8.99
C ASN A 275 -2.11 -32.18 -9.40
N LYS A 276 -3.08 -32.15 -10.32
CA LYS A 276 -3.74 -30.89 -10.71
C LYS A 276 -4.54 -30.29 -9.56
N LEU A 277 -5.22 -31.12 -8.77
CA LEU A 277 -5.94 -30.65 -7.58
C LEU A 277 -4.98 -30.03 -6.56
N ASP A 278 -3.83 -30.66 -6.29
CA ASP A 278 -2.79 -30.13 -5.40
C ASP A 278 -2.24 -28.78 -5.91
N VAL A 279 -2.02 -28.64 -7.21
CA VAL A 279 -1.63 -27.36 -7.83
C VAL A 279 -2.66 -26.26 -7.58
N LEU A 280 -3.96 -26.58 -7.64
CA LEU A 280 -5.05 -25.62 -7.42
C LEU A 280 -5.24 -25.27 -5.93
N ASP A 281 -4.94 -26.18 -5.02
CA ASP A 281 -4.99 -25.94 -3.57
C ASP A 281 -3.82 -25.09 -3.09
N ASN A 282 -2.64 -25.29 -3.68
CA ASN A 282 -1.39 -24.61 -3.32
C ASN A 282 -0.96 -23.55 -4.33
N TYR A 283 -1.89 -23.06 -5.15
CA TYR A 283 -1.57 -22.13 -6.23
C TYR A 283 -0.92 -20.85 -5.70
N VAL A 284 0.24 -20.48 -6.24
CA VAL A 284 0.90 -19.19 -5.99
C VAL A 284 0.98 -18.42 -7.29
N PHE A 285 0.52 -17.17 -7.24
CA PHE A 285 0.52 -16.29 -8.41
C PHE A 285 1.95 -15.86 -8.75
N SER A 286 2.25 -15.77 -10.05
CA SER A 286 3.58 -15.41 -10.53
C SER A 286 3.99 -14.00 -10.08
N SER A 287 5.11 -13.89 -9.38
CA SER A 287 5.72 -12.61 -8.98
C SER A 287 6.09 -11.74 -10.18
N ASP A 288 6.50 -12.35 -11.30
CA ASP A 288 6.82 -11.64 -12.54
C ASP A 288 5.57 -11.06 -13.19
N ALA A 289 4.48 -11.85 -13.27
CA ALA A 289 3.20 -11.35 -13.76
C ALA A 289 2.69 -10.21 -12.87
N MET A 290 2.79 -10.37 -11.53
CA MET A 290 2.40 -9.30 -10.60
C MET A 290 3.21 -8.02 -10.82
N ARG A 291 4.53 -8.13 -11.04
CA ARG A 291 5.38 -6.97 -11.34
C ARG A 291 4.88 -6.22 -12.57
N GLU A 292 4.58 -6.93 -13.66
CA GLU A 292 4.05 -6.33 -14.88
C GLU A 292 2.75 -5.56 -14.61
N PHE A 293 1.84 -6.13 -13.82
CA PHE A 293 0.57 -5.46 -13.49
C PHE A 293 0.75 -4.25 -12.57
N LEU A 294 1.61 -4.33 -11.55
CA LEU A 294 1.86 -3.19 -10.66
C LEU A 294 2.54 -2.02 -11.40
N CYS A 295 3.33 -2.29 -12.43
CA CYS A 295 3.91 -1.23 -13.28
C CYS A 295 2.86 -0.44 -14.07
N LEU A 296 1.63 -0.93 -14.20
CA LEU A 296 0.53 -0.20 -14.83
C LEU A 296 -0.10 0.84 -13.90
N GLU A 297 0.28 0.89 -12.62
CA GLU A 297 -0.27 1.83 -11.64
C GLU A 297 -0.24 3.28 -12.13
N GLU A 298 0.89 3.76 -12.65
CA GLU A 298 1.02 5.15 -13.11
C GLU A 298 0.08 5.48 -14.28
N ILE A 299 -0.23 4.48 -15.11
CA ILE A 299 -1.14 4.65 -16.26
C ILE A 299 -2.60 4.64 -15.78
N LEU A 300 -2.95 3.76 -14.84
CA LEU A 300 -4.33 3.58 -14.36
C LEU A 300 -4.74 4.63 -13.32
N LYS A 301 -3.79 5.18 -12.58
CA LYS A 301 -4.03 6.10 -11.46
C LYS A 301 -4.90 7.32 -11.83
N PRO A 302 -4.67 8.05 -12.94
CA PRO A 302 -5.54 9.17 -13.31
C PRO A 302 -7.00 8.74 -13.50
N HIS A 303 -7.24 7.68 -14.26
CA HIS A 303 -8.58 7.16 -14.53
C HIS A 303 -9.30 6.71 -13.25
N ILE A 304 -8.58 6.02 -12.36
CA ILE A 304 -9.11 5.58 -11.07
C ILE A 304 -9.54 6.78 -10.21
N LEU A 305 -8.76 7.86 -10.20
CA LEU A 305 -9.07 9.05 -9.40
C LEU A 305 -10.26 9.82 -9.97
N GLU A 306 -10.35 9.92 -11.29
CA GLU A 306 -11.51 10.51 -11.99
C GLU A 306 -12.80 9.73 -11.67
N ASP A 307 -12.75 8.39 -11.74
CA ASP A 307 -13.89 7.53 -11.46
C ASP A 307 -14.34 7.56 -9.99
N LEU A 308 -13.41 7.79 -9.05
CA LEU A 308 -13.77 8.02 -7.64
C LEU A 308 -14.53 9.34 -7.43
N GLY A 309 -14.27 10.33 -8.28
CA GLY A 309 -15.11 11.53 -8.41
C GLY A 309 -15.06 12.51 -7.25
N PHE A 310 -13.89 12.82 -6.69
CA PHE A 310 -13.80 13.80 -5.61
C PHE A 310 -14.23 15.22 -6.07
N GLU A 311 -15.32 15.76 -5.52
CA GLU A 311 -15.89 17.04 -5.99
C GLU A 311 -15.30 18.27 -5.28
N HIS A 312 -14.91 18.12 -4.01
CA HIS A 312 -14.46 19.24 -3.17
C HIS A 312 -12.96 19.20 -2.83
N PHE A 313 -12.24 18.23 -3.39
CA PHE A 313 -10.82 18.06 -3.17
C PHE A 313 -10.16 17.33 -4.34
N ASP A 314 -9.13 17.92 -4.94
CA ASP A 314 -8.40 17.26 -6.01
C ASP A 314 -7.16 16.53 -5.47
N PRO A 315 -7.17 15.18 -5.37
CA PRO A 315 -6.01 14.41 -4.95
C PRO A 315 -4.93 14.29 -6.03
N MET A 316 -5.26 14.56 -7.29
CA MET A 316 -4.43 14.23 -8.44
C MET A 316 -3.05 14.91 -8.41
N PRO A 317 -2.92 16.22 -8.11
CA PRO A 317 -1.62 16.89 -8.02
C PRO A 317 -0.70 16.23 -6.98
N TYR A 318 -1.24 15.78 -5.85
CA TYR A 318 -0.46 15.13 -4.80
C TYR A 318 0.00 13.75 -5.22
N LEU A 319 -0.87 12.96 -5.84
CA LEU A 319 -0.59 11.57 -6.20
C LEU A 319 0.32 11.43 -7.42
N LEU A 320 0.22 12.38 -8.36
CA LEU A 320 1.08 12.46 -9.55
C LEU A 320 2.38 13.26 -9.32
N GLY A 321 2.54 13.89 -8.16
CA GLY A 321 3.78 14.61 -7.82
C GLY A 321 3.89 16.04 -8.36
N TYR A 322 2.81 16.60 -8.91
CA TYR A 322 2.76 17.96 -9.45
C TYR A 322 2.18 19.01 -8.49
N ALA A 323 1.80 18.61 -7.27
CA ALA A 323 1.39 19.55 -6.23
C ALA A 323 2.53 20.54 -5.92
N ASP A 324 2.17 21.80 -5.67
CA ASP A 324 3.11 22.87 -5.34
C ASP A 324 3.97 22.47 -4.13
N GLN A 325 5.26 22.19 -4.37
CA GLN A 325 6.19 21.69 -3.35
C GLN A 325 6.51 22.73 -2.26
N ASP A 326 6.16 24.00 -2.49
CA ASP A 326 6.29 25.06 -1.51
C ASP A 326 5.04 25.19 -0.63
N SER A 327 3.94 24.53 -1.00
CA SER A 327 2.77 24.41 -0.14
C SER A 327 3.11 23.55 1.10
N PRO A 328 2.81 24.04 2.33
CA PRO A 328 3.02 23.26 3.55
C PRO A 328 2.33 21.90 3.52
N LEU A 329 1.17 21.80 2.86
CA LEU A 329 0.42 20.55 2.76
C LEU A 329 1.11 19.53 1.84
N ALA A 330 1.54 19.96 0.66
CA ALA A 330 2.28 19.11 -0.27
C ALA A 330 3.60 18.62 0.36
N ASN A 331 4.32 19.50 1.06
CA ASN A 331 5.56 19.15 1.74
C ASN A 331 5.34 18.05 2.79
N VAL A 332 4.31 18.19 3.65
CA VAL A 332 3.95 17.14 4.63
C VAL A 332 3.63 15.81 3.94
N PHE A 333 2.88 15.84 2.84
CA PHE A 333 2.47 14.64 2.12
C PHE A 333 3.68 13.91 1.51
N PHE A 334 4.53 14.64 0.79
CA PHE A 334 5.71 14.08 0.15
C PHE A 334 6.76 13.61 1.17
N GLN A 335 6.95 14.34 2.28
CA GLN A 335 7.81 13.90 3.39
C GLN A 335 7.31 12.58 4.00
N ALA A 336 6.00 12.47 4.23
CA ALA A 336 5.42 11.26 4.80
C ALA A 336 5.53 10.05 3.88
N ARG A 337 5.25 10.21 2.57
CA ARG A 337 5.44 9.15 1.57
C ARG A 337 6.90 8.71 1.49
N ALA A 338 7.82 9.68 1.44
CA ALA A 338 9.25 9.40 1.39
C ALA A 338 9.70 8.66 2.65
N TYR A 339 9.29 9.10 3.84
CA TYR A 339 9.59 8.40 5.09
C TYR A 339 9.05 6.96 5.09
N ALA A 340 7.81 6.74 4.64
CA ALA A 340 7.22 5.41 4.58
C ALA A 340 7.99 4.47 3.64
N LEU A 341 8.37 4.96 2.45
CA LEU A 341 9.20 4.23 1.49
C LEU A 341 10.57 3.92 2.10
N TYR A 342 11.24 4.93 2.66
CA TYR A 342 12.52 4.79 3.35
C TYR A 342 12.45 3.72 4.44
N ARG A 343 11.44 3.76 5.32
CA ARG A 343 11.32 2.78 6.43
C ARG A 343 11.18 1.35 5.94
N GLN A 344 10.44 1.13 4.86
CA GLN A 344 10.25 -0.19 4.27
C GLN A 344 11.55 -0.72 3.65
N LEU A 345 12.27 0.11 2.89
CA LEU A 345 13.54 -0.27 2.28
C LEU A 345 14.66 -0.42 3.31
N PHE A 346 14.77 0.51 4.27
CA PHE A 346 15.81 0.52 5.30
C PHE A 346 15.72 -0.68 6.23
N LYS A 347 14.51 -1.00 6.73
CA LYS A 347 14.28 -2.17 7.58
C LYS A 347 14.73 -3.48 6.92
N THR A 348 14.74 -3.51 5.59
CA THR A 348 15.04 -4.70 4.80
C THR A 348 16.40 -4.63 4.09
N GLY A 349 17.23 -3.62 4.38
CA GLY A 349 18.57 -3.48 3.78
C GLY A 349 18.58 -3.13 2.29
N ARG A 350 17.46 -2.68 1.73
CA ARG A 350 17.28 -2.41 0.28
C ARG A 350 17.64 -0.99 -0.16
N ILE A 351 18.07 -0.15 0.78
CA ILE A 351 18.58 1.19 0.54
C ILE A 351 19.94 1.35 1.23
N HIS A 352 20.95 1.75 0.47
CA HIS A 352 22.30 1.92 0.99
C HIS A 352 22.45 3.27 1.72
N PRO A 353 23.48 3.44 2.58
CA PRO A 353 23.68 4.69 3.31
C PRO A 353 23.84 5.93 2.42
N HIS A 354 24.52 5.82 1.27
CA HIS A 354 24.69 6.93 0.34
C HIS A 354 23.37 7.30 -0.38
N GLU A 355 22.59 6.30 -0.81
CA GLU A 355 21.25 6.50 -1.40
C GLU A 355 20.29 7.11 -0.37
N THR A 356 20.37 6.68 0.89
CA THR A 356 19.58 7.22 2.00
C THR A 356 19.82 8.71 2.16
N ALA A 357 21.07 9.15 2.15
CA ALA A 357 21.40 10.57 2.31
C ALA A 357 20.86 11.44 1.17
N ILE A 358 20.90 10.94 -0.07
CA ILE A 358 20.36 11.61 -1.25
C ILE A 358 18.84 11.66 -1.18
N PHE A 359 18.21 10.51 -0.93
CA PHE A 359 16.76 10.35 -0.87
C PHE A 359 16.11 11.24 0.21
N LEU A 360 16.62 11.18 1.44
CA LEU A 360 16.07 11.99 2.54
C LEU A 360 16.29 13.49 2.30
N ARG A 361 17.43 13.90 1.72
CA ARG A 361 17.70 15.30 1.38
C ARG A 361 16.74 15.83 0.33
N LYS A 362 16.47 15.05 -0.73
CA LYS A 362 15.51 15.42 -1.79
C LYS A 362 14.13 15.74 -1.22
N HIS A 363 13.71 14.99 -0.20
CA HIS A 363 12.43 15.18 0.47
C HIS A 363 12.49 16.09 1.70
N LYS A 364 13.58 16.84 1.92
CA LYS A 364 13.74 17.77 3.06
C LYS A 364 13.55 17.08 4.43
N ILE A 365 13.96 15.82 4.56
CA ILE A 365 13.93 15.06 5.83
C ILE A 365 15.32 15.11 6.46
N ASP A 366 15.51 16.01 7.42
CA ASP A 366 16.76 16.10 8.18
C ASP A 366 16.86 15.05 9.29
N LYS A 367 18.02 14.98 9.95
CA LYS A 367 18.27 14.03 11.05
C LYS A 367 17.30 14.22 12.22
N THR A 368 16.91 15.46 12.51
CA THR A 368 16.03 15.80 13.63
C THR A 368 14.62 15.28 13.35
N LEU A 369 14.10 15.53 12.14
CA LEU A 369 12.81 15.06 11.69
C LEU A 369 12.78 13.53 11.63
N LEU A 370 13.84 12.92 11.11
CA LEU A 370 13.96 11.47 11.05
C LEU A 370 13.94 10.84 12.45
N HIS A 371 14.64 11.43 13.41
CA HIS A 371 14.61 10.96 14.81
C HIS A 371 13.19 11.01 15.38
N GLN A 372 12.49 12.13 15.20
CA GLN A 372 11.12 12.32 15.67
C GLN A 372 10.12 11.33 15.05
N LEU A 373 10.30 10.99 13.78
CA LEU A 373 9.45 10.01 13.10
C LEU A 373 9.74 8.57 13.56
N ASN A 374 10.99 8.28 13.96
CA ASN A 374 11.40 6.96 14.47
C ASN A 374 11.04 6.73 15.95
N GLU A 375 10.78 7.78 16.73
CA GLU A 375 10.41 7.68 18.15
C GLU A 375 9.07 6.97 18.40
N PHE A 376 8.16 6.99 17.42
CA PHE A 376 6.80 6.47 17.57
C PHE A 376 6.58 5.20 16.75
N ASP A 377 5.78 4.28 17.29
CA ASP A 377 5.19 3.22 16.47
C ASP A 377 4.07 3.81 15.60
N LEU A 378 4.46 4.31 14.44
CA LEU A 378 3.58 4.85 13.40
C LEU A 378 2.80 3.75 12.64
N THR A 379 2.78 2.51 13.14
CA THR A 379 1.91 1.44 12.60
C THR A 379 0.73 1.12 13.52
N SER A 380 0.75 1.63 14.75
CA SER A 380 -0.31 1.42 15.75
C SER A 380 -1.46 2.42 15.60
N ILE A 381 -2.69 1.92 15.66
CA ILE A 381 -3.90 2.75 15.62
C ILE A 381 -4.04 3.59 16.87
N ALA A 382 -3.71 3.02 18.03
CA ALA A 382 -3.72 3.78 19.27
C ALA A 382 -2.82 5.01 19.15
N THR A 383 -1.63 4.85 18.56
CA THR A 383 -0.74 5.98 18.25
C THR A 383 -1.42 6.98 17.31
N HIS A 384 -2.09 6.52 16.25
CA HIS A 384 -2.77 7.42 15.31
C HIS A 384 -3.94 8.19 15.96
N ILE A 385 -4.74 7.52 16.79
CA ILE A 385 -5.83 8.13 17.57
C ILE A 385 -5.26 9.17 18.54
N ASN A 386 -4.19 8.84 19.26
CA ASN A 386 -3.56 9.75 20.21
C ASN A 386 -2.97 10.98 19.50
N LEU A 387 -2.36 10.79 18.32
CA LEU A 387 -1.86 11.89 17.48
C LEU A 387 -3.03 12.76 16.98
N PHE A 388 -4.14 12.15 16.57
CA PHE A 388 -5.35 12.88 16.19
C PHE A 388 -5.93 13.69 17.35
N GLN A 389 -6.07 13.10 18.54
CA GLN A 389 -6.54 13.81 19.74
C GLN A 389 -5.58 14.95 20.12
N SER A 390 -4.27 14.73 20.00
CA SER A 390 -3.27 15.78 20.22
C SER A 390 -3.40 16.93 19.22
N MET A 391 -3.70 16.62 17.95
CA MET A 391 -4.03 17.64 16.96
C MET A 391 -5.25 18.45 17.40
N LEU A 392 -6.33 17.83 17.88
CA LEU A 392 -7.51 18.57 18.33
C LEU A 392 -7.23 19.41 19.59
N ALA A 393 -6.48 18.86 20.56
CA ALA A 393 -6.21 19.51 21.85
C ALA A 393 -5.26 20.71 21.77
N PHE A 394 -4.29 20.71 20.84
CA PHE A 394 -3.36 21.84 20.65
C PHE A 394 -4.07 23.17 20.31
N HIS A 395 -5.32 23.09 19.85
CA HIS A 395 -6.14 24.23 19.45
C HIS A 395 -7.09 24.74 20.55
N GLN A 396 -7.26 24.02 21.67
CA GLN A 396 -8.04 24.54 22.80
C GLN A 396 -7.19 25.45 23.72
N LYS A 397 -5.88 25.57 23.45
CA LYS A 397 -4.92 26.33 24.27
C LYS A 397 -4.26 27.51 23.53
N GLY A 398 -4.60 27.74 22.27
CA GLY A 398 -4.21 28.92 21.49
C GLY A 398 -5.45 29.60 20.97
#